data_AF-A0A7Y1FZW1-F1
#
_entry.id   AF-A0A7Y1FZW1-F1
#
_cell.length_a   1.000
_cell.length_b   1.000
_cell.length_c   1.000
_cell.angle_alpha   90.00
_cell.angle_beta   90.00
_cell.angle_gamma   90.00
#
_symmetry.space_group_name_H-M   'P 1'
#
loop_
_entity.id
_entity.type
_entity.pdbx_description
1 polymer ?
#
loop_
_entity_poly.entity_id
_entity_poly.type
_entity_poly.pdbx_seq_one_letter_code
_entity_poly.pdbx_strand_id
1 'polypeptide(L)'
;MAKVIYMFWTRWVSNLRFTWCAVLLLSVLPSVLYGATIFSMMLLLGGVILGFPTALASLLLSKDTEWRARLFRRVLVLSAVPALMLAVIFQTDKLAPQMAASIANAVESFKQETGSYPDSLAVLSPKFLQGLPMVRLSVFQPEVIYRVKEGHPYLAVPSSAGDAFSVYEYSFGEKRWTHHD
;
A
#
# COMPACT_ATOMS: atom_id res chain seq x y z
N MET A 1 20.92 -1.54 25.02
CA MET A 1 20.14 -1.00 23.89
C MET A 1 20.93 0.03 23.07
N ALA A 2 21.51 1.08 23.67
CA ALA A 2 22.27 2.13 22.96
C ALA A 2 23.44 1.64 22.08
N LYS A 3 24.21 0.63 22.54
CA LYS A 3 25.36 0.07 21.79
C LYS A 3 24.94 -0.60 20.47
N VAL A 4 23.79 -1.27 20.45
CA VAL A 4 23.23 -1.93 19.26
C VAL A 4 22.77 -0.89 18.24
N ILE A 5 22.07 0.15 18.71
CA ILE A 5 21.61 1.27 17.87
C ILE A 5 22.80 1.99 17.23
N TYR A 6 23.86 2.25 18.01
CA TYR A 6 25.08 2.87 17.49
C TYR A 6 25.78 2.01 16.43
N MET A 7 25.99 0.72 16.69
CA MET A 7 26.57 -0.20 15.70
C MET A 7 25.74 -0.25 14.42
N PHE A 8 24.42 -0.30 14.56
CA PHE A 8 23.49 -0.28 13.42
C PHE A 8 23.62 1.02 12.63
N TRP A 9 23.65 2.17 13.30
CA TRP A 9 23.85 3.48 12.68
C TRP A 9 25.18 3.58 11.93
N THR A 10 26.30 3.16 12.55
CA THR A 10 27.61 3.17 11.87
C THR A 10 27.65 2.26 10.64
N ARG A 11 27.03 1.08 10.68
CA ARG A 11 26.91 0.21 9.48
C ARG A 11 25.99 0.78 8.42
N TRP A 12 24.89 1.39 8.85
CA TRP A 12 23.94 2.08 7.97
C TRP A 12 24.61 3.23 7.21
N VAL A 13 25.44 4.01 7.87
CA VAL A 13 26.14 5.15 7.26
C VAL A 13 27.35 4.71 6.43
N SER A 14 28.09 3.67 6.84
CA SER A 14 29.34 3.28 6.19
C SER A 14 29.19 2.27 5.04
N ASN A 15 28.14 1.44 5.03
CA ASN A 15 28.01 0.34 4.08
C ASN A 15 26.79 0.50 3.16
N LEU A 16 27.07 0.74 1.88
CA LEU A 16 26.03 0.93 0.86
C LEU A 16 25.14 -0.31 0.71
N ARG A 17 25.72 -1.51 0.76
CA ARG A 17 24.98 -2.78 0.64
C ARG A 17 23.95 -2.93 1.76
N PHE A 18 24.31 -2.50 2.97
CA PHE A 18 23.41 -2.52 4.11
C PHE A 18 22.24 -1.55 3.93
N THR A 19 22.49 -0.35 3.38
CA THR A 19 21.41 0.59 3.04
C THR A 19 20.47 -0.02 2.00
N TRP A 20 21.00 -0.64 0.93
CA TRP A 20 20.18 -1.32 -0.07
C TRP A 20 19.29 -2.41 0.52
N CYS A 21 19.88 -3.35 1.27
CA CYS A 21 19.14 -4.45 1.87
C CYS A 21 18.02 -3.95 2.78
N ALA A 22 18.30 -2.93 3.59
CA ALA A 22 17.33 -2.43 4.55
C ALA A 22 16.27 -1.52 3.90
N VAL A 23 16.59 -0.76 2.85
CA VAL A 23 15.56 -0.07 2.05
C VAL A 23 14.63 -1.08 1.40
N LEU A 24 15.17 -2.13 0.76
CA LEU A 24 14.35 -3.19 0.17
C LEU A 24 13.47 -3.88 1.22
N LEU A 25 14.04 -4.22 2.37
CA LEU A 25 13.32 -4.89 3.45
C LEU A 25 12.25 -4.00 4.10
N LEU A 26 12.46 -2.68 4.16
CA LEU A 26 11.52 -1.76 4.79
C LEU A 26 10.51 -1.17 3.79
N SER A 27 10.80 -1.10 2.49
CA SER A 27 9.85 -0.61 1.48
C SER A 27 9.18 -1.74 0.72
N VAL A 28 9.94 -2.67 0.15
CA VAL A 28 9.40 -3.67 -0.78
C VAL A 28 8.63 -4.74 -0.04
N LEU A 29 9.21 -5.31 1.02
CA LEU A 29 8.59 -6.42 1.74
C LEU A 29 7.21 -6.03 2.32
N PRO A 30 7.04 -4.91 3.05
CA PRO A 30 5.72 -4.54 3.57
C PRO A 30 4.73 -4.19 2.46
N SER A 31 5.20 -3.58 1.36
CA SER A 31 4.37 -3.25 0.20
C SER A 31 3.84 -4.51 -0.49
N VAL A 32 4.67 -5.54 -0.66
CA VAL A 32 4.25 -6.80 -1.28
C VAL A 32 3.34 -7.60 -0.34
N LEU A 33 3.67 -7.64 0.95
CA LEU A 33 2.90 -8.41 1.93
C LEU A 33 1.52 -7.82 2.17
N TYR A 34 1.43 -6.51 2.41
CA TYR A 34 0.21 -5.86 2.88
C TYR A 34 -0.41 -4.92 1.83
N GLY A 35 0.31 -4.57 0.77
CA GLY A 35 -0.10 -3.50 -0.13
C GLY A 35 -0.01 -2.11 0.51
N ALA A 36 0.63 -1.94 1.66
CA ALA A 36 0.57 -0.69 2.42
C ALA A 36 1.60 0.35 1.95
N THR A 37 1.17 1.58 1.73
CA THR A 37 2.03 2.71 1.33
C THR A 37 2.85 3.30 2.48
N ILE A 38 2.40 3.16 3.74
CA ILE A 38 2.94 3.86 4.92
C ILE A 38 4.46 3.71 5.05
N PHE A 39 4.99 2.49 4.94
CA PHE A 39 6.42 2.25 5.12
C PHE A 39 7.25 2.91 4.02
N SER A 40 6.77 2.86 2.77
CA SER A 40 7.42 3.53 1.64
C SER A 40 7.35 5.05 1.78
N MET A 41 6.22 5.61 2.26
CA MET A 41 6.11 7.04 2.55
C MET A 41 7.06 7.48 3.66
N MET A 42 7.14 6.74 4.77
CA MET A 42 8.04 7.05 5.88
C MET A 42 9.50 7.03 5.46
N LEU A 43 9.91 6.03 4.66
CA LEU A 43 11.26 5.98 4.11
C LEU A 43 11.55 7.13 3.17
N LEU A 44 10.60 7.49 2.29
CA LEU A 44 10.76 8.61 1.38
C LEU A 44 10.90 9.93 2.15
N LEU A 45 10.04 10.16 3.15
CA LEU A 45 10.13 11.32 4.04
C LEU A 45 11.47 11.36 4.78
N GLY A 46 11.92 10.23 5.35
CA GLY A 46 13.22 10.14 6.00
C GLY A 46 14.39 10.41 5.04
N GLY A 47 14.30 9.90 3.81
CA GLY A 47 15.28 10.16 2.74
C GLY A 47 15.32 11.62 2.33
N VAL A 48 14.18 12.29 2.25
CA VAL A 48 14.08 13.72 1.93
C VAL A 48 14.54 14.59 3.09
N ILE A 49 14.11 14.32 4.33
CA ILE A 49 14.43 15.14 5.51
C ILE A 49 15.89 14.99 5.92
N LEU A 50 16.43 13.77 5.93
CA LEU A 50 17.79 13.50 6.41
C LEU A 50 18.79 13.34 5.27
N GLY A 51 18.40 12.66 4.19
CA GLY A 51 19.29 12.35 3.07
C GLY A 51 19.58 13.55 2.18
N PHE A 52 18.56 14.33 1.81
CA PHE A 52 18.75 15.45 0.91
C PHE A 52 19.64 16.56 1.49
N PRO A 53 19.45 17.05 2.74
CA PRO A 53 20.32 18.06 3.32
C PRO A 53 21.75 17.58 3.51
N THR A 54 21.94 16.30 3.89
CA THR A 54 23.30 15.74 4.07
C THR A 54 24.03 15.57 2.75
N ALA A 55 23.35 15.15 1.69
CA ALA A 55 23.95 15.11 0.36
C ALA A 55 24.26 16.52 -0.17
N LEU A 56 23.34 17.48 0.00
CA LEU A 56 23.56 18.87 -0.41
C LEU A 56 24.74 19.50 0.34
N ALA A 57 24.78 19.35 1.67
CA ALA A 57 25.89 19.81 2.49
C ALA A 57 27.22 19.17 2.07
N SER A 58 27.23 17.87 1.74
CA SER A 58 28.43 17.20 1.25
C SER A 58 28.90 17.74 -0.11
N LEU A 59 27.96 18.09 -1.00
CA LEU A 59 28.26 18.61 -2.33
C LEU A 59 28.84 20.04 -2.25
N LEU A 60 28.41 20.82 -1.26
CA LEU A 60 28.92 22.17 -1.00
C LEU A 60 30.22 22.17 -0.21
N LEU A 61 30.40 21.28 0.78
CA LEU A 61 31.47 21.39 1.78
C LEU A 61 32.63 20.39 1.59
N SER A 62 32.40 19.20 1.02
CA SER A 62 33.45 18.17 0.94
C SER A 62 34.24 18.28 -0.36
N LYS A 63 35.57 18.22 -0.36
CA LYS A 63 36.37 18.12 -1.60
C LYS A 63 36.56 16.68 -2.09
N ASP A 64 36.13 15.70 -1.31
CA ASP A 64 36.29 14.29 -1.60
C ASP A 64 35.20 13.78 -2.57
N THR A 65 35.61 13.52 -3.80
CA THR A 65 34.75 13.04 -4.90
C THR A 65 34.13 11.66 -4.59
N GLU A 66 34.84 10.77 -3.88
CA GLU A 66 34.34 9.43 -3.56
C GLU A 66 33.25 9.48 -2.49
N TRP A 67 33.40 10.38 -1.52
CA TRP A 67 32.38 10.60 -0.49
C TRP A 67 31.09 11.17 -1.10
N ARG A 68 31.20 12.16 -2.00
CA ARG A 68 30.07 12.74 -2.74
C ARG A 68 29.32 11.69 -3.56
N ALA A 69 30.04 10.87 -4.32
CA ALA A 69 29.44 9.83 -5.17
C ALA A 69 28.69 8.78 -4.33
N ARG A 70 29.23 8.38 -3.17
CA ARG A 70 28.56 7.44 -2.25
C ARG A 70 27.27 8.03 -1.67
N LEU A 71 27.29 9.27 -1.20
CA LEU A 71 26.10 9.92 -0.65
C LEU A 71 25.03 10.16 -1.71
N PHE A 72 25.41 10.58 -2.93
CA PHE A 72 24.48 10.75 -4.03
C PHE A 72 23.77 9.44 -4.39
N ARG A 73 24.53 8.34 -4.58
CA ARG A 73 23.95 7.02 -4.82
C ARG A 73 22.99 6.61 -3.70
N ARG A 74 23.33 6.92 -2.46
CA ARG A 74 22.50 6.59 -1.30
C ARG A 74 21.18 7.35 -1.29
N VAL A 75 21.21 8.67 -1.53
CA VAL A 75 19.99 9.48 -1.63
C VAL A 75 19.13 8.99 -2.79
N LEU A 76 19.74 8.70 -3.93
CA LEU A 76 19.04 8.15 -5.09
C LEU A 76 18.33 6.84 -4.76
N VAL A 77 18.95 5.94 -4.00
CA VAL A 77 18.31 4.67 -3.58
C VAL A 77 17.20 4.91 -2.56
N LEU A 78 17.45 5.77 -1.57
CA LEU A 78 16.49 6.12 -0.52
C LEU A 78 15.26 6.86 -1.07
N SER A 79 15.36 7.49 -2.24
CA SER A 79 14.23 8.16 -2.89
C SER A 79 13.60 7.29 -3.98
N ALA A 80 14.39 6.77 -4.92
CA ALA A 80 13.88 6.09 -6.11
C ALA A 80 13.15 4.79 -5.77
N VAL A 81 13.67 3.98 -4.83
CA VAL A 81 13.05 2.70 -4.48
C VAL A 81 11.71 2.90 -3.78
N PRO A 82 11.59 3.72 -2.72
CA PRO A 82 10.28 3.98 -2.10
C PRO A 82 9.31 4.70 -3.05
N ALA A 83 9.78 5.64 -3.87
CA ALA A 83 8.94 6.33 -4.84
C ALA A 83 8.37 5.36 -5.90
N LEU A 84 9.20 4.45 -6.41
CA LEU A 84 8.76 3.40 -7.33
C LEU A 84 7.73 2.49 -6.67
N MET A 85 7.96 2.07 -5.43
CA MET A 85 6.99 1.25 -4.69
C MET A 85 5.67 1.97 -4.49
N LEU A 86 5.68 3.25 -4.11
CA LEU A 86 4.45 4.05 -4.01
C LEU A 86 3.71 4.12 -5.35
N ALA A 87 4.42 4.39 -6.44
CA ALA A 87 3.82 4.45 -7.77
C ALA A 87 3.16 3.12 -8.16
N VAL A 88 3.84 1.99 -7.89
CA VAL A 88 3.28 0.66 -8.12
C VAL A 88 2.02 0.46 -7.27
N ILE A 89 2.09 0.72 -5.96
CA ILE A 89 0.95 0.53 -5.06
C ILE A 89 -0.26 1.36 -5.51
N PHE A 90 -0.08 2.66 -5.77
CA PHE A 90 -1.17 3.52 -6.23
C PHE A 90 -1.75 3.08 -7.58
N GLN A 91 -0.92 2.57 -8.48
CA GLN A 91 -1.40 2.09 -9.76
C GLN A 91 -2.19 0.78 -9.61
N THR A 92 -1.75 -0.11 -8.72
CA THR A 92 -2.47 -1.35 -8.41
C THR A 92 -3.75 -1.12 -7.61
N ASP A 93 -3.79 -0.08 -6.77
CA ASP A 93 -4.95 0.25 -5.94
C ASP A 93 -6.17 0.64 -6.79
N LYS A 94 -5.93 1.29 -7.94
CA LYS A 94 -6.98 1.60 -8.93
C LYS A 94 -7.68 0.37 -9.50
N LEU A 95 -7.07 -0.82 -9.38
CA LEU A 95 -7.67 -2.08 -9.83
C LEU A 95 -8.60 -2.69 -8.78
N ALA A 96 -8.58 -2.22 -7.52
CA ALA A 96 -9.39 -2.80 -6.45
C ALA A 96 -10.90 -2.82 -6.79
N PRO A 97 -11.51 -1.73 -7.34
CA PRO A 97 -12.91 -1.78 -7.78
C PRO A 97 -13.18 -2.84 -8.86
N GLN A 98 -12.24 -3.04 -9.79
CA GLN A 98 -12.36 -4.04 -10.84
C GLN A 98 -12.24 -5.46 -10.29
N MET A 99 -11.31 -5.69 -9.36
CA MET A 99 -11.13 -6.98 -8.70
C MET A 99 -12.33 -7.35 -7.82
N ALA A 100 -12.91 -6.36 -7.13
CA ALA A 100 -14.11 -6.52 -6.30
C ALA A 100 -15.42 -6.58 -7.09
N ALA A 101 -15.42 -6.26 -8.40
CA ALA A 101 -16.62 -6.24 -9.23
C ALA A 101 -17.36 -7.58 -9.27
N SER A 102 -16.65 -8.70 -9.18
CA SER A 102 -17.24 -10.03 -9.12
C SER A 102 -18.09 -10.25 -7.85
N ILE A 103 -17.71 -9.66 -6.72
CA ILE A 103 -18.49 -9.69 -5.48
C ILE A 103 -19.76 -8.87 -5.64
N ALA A 104 -19.66 -7.67 -6.20
CA ALA A 104 -20.82 -6.82 -6.48
C ALA A 104 -21.81 -7.52 -7.41
N ASN A 105 -21.32 -8.13 -8.49
CA ASN A 105 -22.16 -8.89 -9.42
C ASN A 105 -22.86 -10.08 -8.72
N ALA A 106 -22.17 -10.81 -7.84
CA ALA A 106 -22.77 -11.92 -7.10
C ALA A 106 -23.90 -11.45 -6.16
N VAL A 107 -23.72 -10.31 -5.48
CA VAL A 107 -24.79 -9.70 -4.66
C VAL A 107 -25.98 -9.27 -5.51
N GLU A 108 -25.74 -8.68 -6.70
CA GLU A 108 -26.82 -8.32 -7.61
C GLU A 108 -27.58 -9.57 -8.12
N SER A 109 -26.87 -10.63 -8.49
CA SER A 109 -27.49 -11.89 -8.91
C SER A 109 -28.32 -12.52 -7.79
N PHE A 110 -27.84 -12.50 -6.55
CA PHE A 110 -28.60 -12.95 -5.39
C PHE A 110 -29.91 -12.17 -5.24
N LYS A 111 -29.85 -10.84 -5.40
CA LYS A 111 -31.03 -9.98 -5.34
C LYS A 111 -32.02 -10.27 -6.46
N GLN A 112 -31.54 -10.52 -7.67
CA GLN A 112 -32.39 -10.85 -8.81
C GLN A 112 -33.14 -12.17 -8.60
N GLU A 113 -32.51 -13.16 -7.95
CA GLU A 113 -33.14 -14.45 -7.72
C GLU A 113 -34.08 -14.47 -6.50
N THR A 114 -33.70 -13.82 -5.40
CA THR A 114 -34.44 -13.88 -4.12
C THR A 114 -35.36 -12.68 -3.88
N GLY A 115 -35.20 -11.60 -4.64
CA GLY A 115 -35.89 -10.32 -4.43
C GLY A 115 -35.32 -9.47 -3.29
N SER A 116 -34.30 -9.94 -2.57
CA SER A 116 -33.72 -9.24 -1.41
C SER A 116 -32.18 -9.27 -1.44
N TYR A 117 -31.53 -8.32 -0.79
CA TYR A 117 -30.08 -8.35 -0.64
C TYR A 117 -29.67 -9.35 0.45
N PRO A 118 -28.50 -9.99 0.35
CA PRO A 118 -28.04 -10.94 1.35
C PRO A 118 -27.68 -10.22 2.65
N ASP A 119 -27.90 -10.87 3.80
CA ASP A 119 -27.50 -10.31 5.11
C ASP A 119 -25.97 -10.27 5.28
N SER A 120 -25.24 -11.17 4.60
CA SER A 120 -23.78 -11.23 4.62
C SER A 120 -23.21 -11.84 3.34
N LEU A 121 -21.94 -11.57 3.06
CA LEU A 121 -21.24 -12.14 1.90
C LEU A 121 -21.11 -13.68 1.96
N ALA A 122 -21.16 -14.28 3.15
CA ALA A 122 -21.06 -15.72 3.33
C ALA A 122 -22.23 -16.47 2.65
N VAL A 123 -23.41 -15.85 2.56
CA VAL A 123 -24.62 -16.42 1.94
C VAL A 123 -24.46 -16.58 0.41
N LEU A 124 -23.56 -15.82 -0.20
CA LEU A 124 -23.29 -15.92 -1.64
C LEU A 124 -22.58 -17.22 -2.01
N SER A 125 -21.90 -17.85 -1.05
CA SER A 125 -21.14 -19.07 -1.30
C SER A 125 -21.95 -20.34 -1.01
N PRO A 126 -21.81 -21.40 -1.83
CA PRO A 126 -20.98 -21.48 -3.05
C PRO A 126 -21.73 -21.05 -4.32
N LYS A 127 -23.05 -20.81 -4.25
CA LYS A 127 -23.92 -20.72 -5.43
C LYS A 127 -23.62 -19.54 -6.35
N PHE A 128 -23.47 -18.34 -5.79
CA PHE A 128 -23.19 -17.11 -6.55
C PHE A 128 -21.71 -16.75 -6.56
N LEU A 129 -20.94 -17.27 -5.60
CA LEU A 129 -19.53 -16.98 -5.43
C LEU A 129 -18.81 -18.21 -4.84
N GLN A 130 -17.90 -18.83 -5.60
CA GLN A 130 -17.17 -20.03 -5.12
C GLN A 130 -16.32 -19.75 -3.87
N GLY A 131 -15.81 -18.52 -3.76
CA GLY A 131 -15.05 -18.01 -2.62
C GLY A 131 -14.74 -16.54 -2.84
N LEU A 132 -14.32 -15.85 -1.77
CA LEU A 132 -13.99 -14.43 -1.87
C LEU A 132 -12.78 -14.23 -2.80
N PRO A 133 -12.93 -13.48 -3.89
CA PRO A 133 -11.83 -13.18 -4.79
C PRO A 133 -10.82 -12.28 -4.09
N MET A 134 -9.58 -12.30 -4.58
CA MET A 134 -8.59 -11.29 -4.18
C MET A 134 -9.08 -9.93 -4.66
N VAL A 135 -9.02 -8.93 -3.79
CA VAL A 135 -9.41 -7.54 -4.07
C VAL A 135 -8.20 -6.61 -4.16
N ARG A 136 -7.01 -7.14 -3.88
CA ARG A 136 -5.74 -6.41 -3.95
C ARG A 136 -4.62 -7.31 -4.43
N LEU A 137 -3.62 -6.72 -5.10
CA LEU A 137 -2.36 -7.38 -5.45
C LEU A 137 -1.39 -7.42 -4.25
N SER A 138 -1.77 -8.12 -3.20
CA SER A 138 -0.98 -8.31 -1.97
C SER A 138 -1.11 -9.75 -1.47
N VAL A 139 -0.13 -10.20 -0.67
CA VAL A 139 -0.18 -11.54 -0.07
C VAL A 139 -1.30 -11.64 0.96
N PHE A 140 -1.36 -10.66 1.86
CA PHE A 140 -2.45 -10.52 2.82
C PHE A 140 -3.53 -9.64 2.21
N GLN A 141 -4.73 -10.20 2.09
CA GLN A 141 -5.88 -9.50 1.56
C GLN A 141 -6.50 -8.62 2.64
N PRO A 142 -6.94 -7.40 2.31
CA PRO A 142 -7.74 -6.60 3.23
C PRO A 142 -9.12 -7.24 3.41
N GLU A 143 -9.76 -6.96 4.54
CA GLU A 143 -11.13 -7.38 4.78
C GLU A 143 -12.08 -6.60 3.86
N VAL A 144 -12.95 -7.31 3.15
CA VAL A 144 -14.01 -6.71 2.35
C VAL A 144 -15.23 -6.51 3.25
N ILE A 145 -15.64 -5.26 3.42
CA ILE A 145 -16.71 -4.90 4.34
C ILE A 145 -18.02 -4.80 3.56
N TYR A 146 -19.00 -5.63 3.91
CA TYR A 146 -20.35 -5.52 3.39
C TYR A 146 -21.28 -5.02 4.50
N ARG A 147 -22.07 -3.98 4.21
CA ARG A 147 -22.99 -3.40 5.18
C ARG A 147 -24.29 -2.95 4.52
N VAL A 148 -25.40 -3.05 5.25
CA VAL A 148 -26.69 -2.51 4.83
C VAL A 148 -27.03 -1.35 5.75
N LYS A 149 -27.04 -0.13 5.21
CA LYS A 149 -27.40 1.09 5.95
C LYS A 149 -28.72 1.60 5.42
N GLU A 150 -29.72 1.73 6.28
CA GLU A 150 -31.05 2.26 5.92
C GLU A 150 -31.71 1.51 4.74
N GLY A 151 -31.47 0.19 4.64
CA GLY A 151 -31.99 -0.64 3.53
C GLY A 151 -31.17 -0.56 2.24
N HIS A 152 -30.12 0.24 2.20
CA HIS A 152 -29.18 0.33 1.08
C HIS A 152 -27.92 -0.47 1.38
N PRO A 153 -27.58 -1.49 0.58
CA PRO A 153 -26.34 -2.21 0.76
C PRO A 153 -25.16 -1.43 0.17
N TYR A 154 -24.00 -1.61 0.78
CA TYR A 154 -22.73 -1.04 0.39
C TYR A 154 -21.63 -2.10 0.49
N LEU A 155 -20.71 -2.07 -0.45
CA LEU A 155 -19.51 -2.91 -0.43
C LEU A 155 -18.27 -2.01 -0.35
N ALA A 156 -17.53 -2.12 0.74
CA ALA A 156 -16.34 -1.32 1.00
C ALA A 156 -15.08 -2.19 0.91
N VAL A 157 -14.09 -1.69 0.19
CA VAL A 157 -12.75 -2.27 0.06
C VAL A 157 -11.74 -1.22 0.53
N PRO A 158 -10.96 -1.48 1.59
CA PRO A 158 -9.91 -0.57 2.04
C PRO A 158 -8.95 -0.23 0.90
N SER A 159 -8.52 1.02 0.83
CA SER A 159 -7.51 1.47 -0.14
C SER A 159 -6.11 1.29 0.45
N SER A 160 -5.18 0.96 -0.44
CA SER A 160 -3.76 0.75 -0.15
C SER A 160 -3.08 2.01 0.38
N ALA A 161 -3.64 3.19 0.08
CA ALA A 161 -3.13 4.51 0.48
C ALA A 161 -3.23 4.75 1.99
N GLY A 162 -4.11 4.03 2.67
CA GLY A 162 -4.23 4.03 4.12
C GLY A 162 -5.42 3.19 4.52
N ASP A 163 -5.21 1.90 4.81
CA ASP A 163 -6.27 0.92 5.15
C ASP A 163 -7.22 1.38 6.27
N ALA A 164 -6.87 2.44 7.02
CA ALA A 164 -7.68 3.05 8.08
C ALA A 164 -8.35 4.38 7.69
N PHE A 165 -8.01 4.99 6.55
CA PHE A 165 -8.38 6.36 6.20
C PHE A 165 -9.04 6.46 4.81
N SER A 166 -8.66 5.61 3.86
CA SER A 166 -9.25 5.62 2.51
C SER A 166 -9.92 4.29 2.14
N VAL A 167 -11.08 4.37 1.46
CA VAL A 167 -11.91 3.22 1.12
C VAL A 167 -12.58 3.42 -0.24
N TYR A 168 -12.59 2.37 -1.07
CA TYR A 168 -13.47 2.27 -2.23
C TYR A 168 -14.81 1.68 -1.80
N GLU A 169 -15.89 2.44 -1.93
CA GLU A 169 -17.24 1.98 -1.63
C GLU A 169 -18.06 1.82 -2.91
N TYR A 170 -18.77 0.70 -3.05
CA TYR A 170 -19.76 0.48 -4.08
C TYR A 170 -21.16 0.65 -3.50
N SER A 171 -21.91 1.60 -4.06
CA SER A 171 -23.34 1.73 -3.80
C SER A 171 -24.11 0.87 -4.81
N PHE A 172 -24.83 -0.14 -4.33
CA PHE A 172 -25.68 -0.95 -5.21
C PHE A 172 -26.95 -0.22 -5.67
N GLY A 173 -27.36 0.84 -4.95
CA GLY A 173 -28.46 1.69 -5.37
C GLY A 173 -28.09 2.54 -6.59
N GLU A 174 -26.89 3.14 -6.55
CA GLU A 174 -26.38 4.00 -7.63
C GLU A 174 -25.57 3.25 -8.68
N LYS A 175 -25.24 1.97 -8.41
CA LYS A 175 -24.40 1.10 -9.23
C LYS A 175 -23.03 1.69 -9.56
N ARG A 176 -22.45 2.40 -8.60
CA ARG A 176 -21.22 3.18 -8.79
C ARG A 176 -20.23 2.97 -7.64
N TRP A 177 -18.95 2.96 -8.00
CA TRP A 177 -17.84 3.05 -7.06
C TRP A 177 -17.52 4.52 -6.73
N THR A 178 -17.42 4.83 -5.45
CA THR A 178 -16.94 6.10 -4.90
C THR A 178 -15.67 5.84 -4.09
N HIS A 179 -14.71 6.75 -4.20
CA HIS A 179 -13.50 6.73 -3.38
C HIS A 179 -13.66 7.79 -2.28
N HIS A 180 -13.44 7.38 -1.03
CA HIS A 180 -13.42 8.25 0.12
C HIS A 180 -11.98 8.31 0.65
N ASP A 181 -11.44 9.53 0.78
CA ASP A 181 -10.09 9.84 1.28
C ASP A 181 -10.11 10.29 2.75
#